data_AF-A0A9C7UZZ5-F1
#
_entry.id   AF-A0A9C7UZZ5-F1
#
_cell.length_a   1.000
_cell.length_b   1.000
_cell.length_c   1.000
_cell.angle_alpha   90.00
_cell.angle_beta   90.00
_cell.angle_gamma   90.00
#
_symmetry.space_group_name_H-M   'P 1'
#
loop_
_entity.id
_entity.type
_entity.pdbx_description
1 polymer ?
#
loop_
_entity_poly.entity_id
_entity_poly.type
_entity_poly.pdbx_seq_one_letter_code
_entity_poly.pdbx_strand_id
1 'polypeptide(L)' 'MDEQELTRLVEKFSGTVYRAAYCCLRNSADADDITQDAFLALYTSSAEFTGDEHIRAWLIRVAINRCRNLLRSLRY' A
#
# COMPACT_ATOMS: atom_id res chain seq x y z
N MET A 1 -15.75 -3.83 -1.47
CA MET A 1 -15.48 -2.39 -1.62
C MET A 1 -15.88 -1.99 -3.02
N ASP A 2 -16.58 -0.87 -3.20
CA ASP A 2 -16.91 -0.34 -4.53
C ASP A 2 -15.75 0.50 -5.11
N GLU A 3 -15.83 0.85 -6.38
CA GLU A 3 -14.80 1.62 -7.10
C GLU A 3 -14.70 3.09 -6.62
N GLN A 4 -15.82 3.67 -6.17
CA GLN A 4 -15.87 5.06 -5.71
C GLN A 4 -15.16 5.23 -4.36
N GLU A 5 -15.40 4.31 -3.43
CA GLU A 5 -14.74 4.27 -2.14
C GLU A 5 -13.25 3.94 -2.29
N LEU A 6 -12.89 3.04 -3.22
CA LEU A 6 -11.47 2.81 -3.54
C LEU A 6 -10.80 4.10 -4.03
N THR A 7 -11.43 4.81 -4.97
CA THR A 7 -10.90 6.07 -5.51
C THR A 7 -10.70 7.10 -4.41
N ARG A 8 -11.68 7.26 -3.52
CA ARG A 8 -11.60 8.15 -2.36
C ARG A 8 -10.44 7.78 -1.43
N LEU A 9 -10.23 6.49 -1.17
CA LEU A 9 -9.14 6.01 -0.31
C LEU A 9 -7.77 6.19 -0.99
N VAL A 10 -7.69 6.01 -2.30
CA VAL A 10 -6.48 6.28 -3.10
C VAL A 10 -6.12 7.75 -3.02
N GLU A 11 -7.06 8.66 -3.29
CA GLU A 11 -6.82 10.10 -3.18
C GLU A 11 -6.37 10.51 -1.78
N LYS A 12 -6.97 9.91 -0.75
CA LYS A 12 -6.68 10.22 0.65
C LYS A 12 -5.33 9.69 1.14
N PHE A 13 -4.97 8.46 0.76
CA PHE A 13 -3.87 7.73 1.39
C PHE A 13 -2.68 7.44 0.48
N SER A 14 -2.78 7.60 -0.85
CA SER A 14 -1.69 7.34 -1.81
C SER A 14 -0.38 7.99 -1.40
N GLY A 15 -0.39 9.30 -1.10
CA GLY A 15 0.81 10.01 -0.67
C GLY A 15 1.39 9.53 0.67
N THR A 16 0.60 8.92 1.55
CA THR A 16 1.11 8.33 2.79
C THR A 16 1.76 6.97 2.52
N VAL A 17 1.09 6.13 1.74
CA VAL A 17 1.56 4.79 1.37
C VAL A 17 2.83 4.88 0.53
N TYR A 18 2.86 5.77 -0.46
CA TYR A 18 4.04 6.05 -1.28
C TYR A 18 5.24 6.48 -0.44
N ARG A 19 5.06 7.43 0.49
CA ARG A 19 6.15 7.86 1.39
C ARG A 19 6.68 6.70 2.23
N ALA A 20 5.81 5.83 2.73
CA ALA A 20 6.23 4.66 3.49
C ALA A 20 7.06 3.69 2.61
N ALA A 21 6.59 3.39 1.40
CA ALA A 21 7.30 2.54 0.45
C ALA A 21 8.65 3.15 0.01
N TYR A 22 8.66 4.43 -0.33
CA TYR A 22 9.86 5.16 -0.72
C TYR A 22 10.90 5.23 0.40
N CYS A 23 10.48 5.40 1.66
CA CYS A 23 11.38 5.32 2.81
C CYS A 23 12.05 3.94 2.95
N CYS A 24 11.37 2.86 2.54
CA CYS A 24 11.94 1.51 2.57
C CYS A 24 12.86 1.22 1.38
N LEU A 25 12.51 1.67 0.18
CA LEU A 25 13.16 1.24 -1.07
C LEU A 25 14.12 2.27 -1.65
N ARG A 26 13.91 3.56 -1.35
CA ARG A 26 14.67 4.69 -1.92
C ARG A 26 14.70 4.70 -3.46
N ASN A 27 13.70 4.05 -4.09
CA ASN A 27 13.46 4.02 -5.52
C ASN A 27 12.02 4.45 -5.77
N SER A 28 11.83 5.46 -6.62
CA SER A 28 10.50 6.00 -6.94
C SER A 28 9.64 5.00 -7.71
N ALA A 29 10.19 4.29 -8.70
CA ALA A 29 9.44 3.34 -9.50
C ALA A 29 8.93 2.18 -8.63
N ASP A 30 9.82 1.57 -7.84
CA ASP A 30 9.41 0.50 -6.94
C ASP A 30 8.42 0.99 -5.86
N ALA A 31 8.55 2.23 -5.40
CA ALA A 31 7.61 2.80 -4.42
C ALA A 31 6.20 3.03 -5.02
N ASP A 32 6.12 3.46 -6.28
CA ASP A 32 4.85 3.59 -7.00
C ASP A 32 4.20 2.22 -7.22
N ASP A 33 4.97 1.23 -7.66
CA ASP A 33 4.49 -0.14 -7.88
C ASP A 33 3.94 -0.74 -6.58
N ILE A 34 4.68 -0.61 -5.47
CA ILE A 34 4.26 -1.10 -4.16
C ILE A 34 3.00 -0.37 -3.65
N THR A 35 2.87 0.92 -3.97
CA THR A 35 1.69 1.70 -3.60
C THR A 35 0.46 1.19 -4.34
N GLN A 36 0.55 1.01 -5.65
CA GLN A 36 -0.54 0.44 -6.45
C GLN A 36 -0.93 -0.96 -5.96
N ASP A 37 0.07 -1.80 -5.73
CA ASP A 37 -0.08 -3.15 -5.19
C ASP A 37 -0.78 -3.20 -3.83
N ALA A 38 -0.56 -2.20 -2.98
CA ALA A 38 -1.22 -2.10 -1.68
C ALA A 38 -2.71 -1.77 -1.81
N PHE A 39 -3.08 -0.87 -2.73
CA PHE A 39 -4.48 -0.54 -3.01
C PHE A 39 -5.20 -1.67 -3.76
N LEU A 40 -4.52 -2.37 -4.68
CA LEU A 40 -5.06 -3.56 -5.30
C LEU A 40 -5.32 -4.65 -4.26
N ALA A 41 -4.38 -4.87 -3.34
CA ALA A 41 -4.59 -5.78 -2.22
C ALA A 41 -5.80 -5.35 -1.38
N LEU A 42 -5.96 -4.05 -1.09
CA LEU A 42 -7.12 -3.54 -0.37
C LEU A 42 -8.43 -3.86 -1.09
N TYR A 43 -8.49 -3.65 -2.40
CA TYR A 43 -9.65 -3.92 -3.23
C TYR A 43 -10.06 -5.39 -3.25
N THR A 44 -9.06 -6.28 -3.31
CA THR A 44 -9.28 -7.75 -3.32
C THR A 44 -9.38 -8.36 -1.92
N SER A 45 -9.14 -7.58 -0.85
CA SER A 45 -9.10 -8.08 0.52
C SER A 45 -10.50 -8.44 1.02
N SER A 46 -10.58 -9.54 1.75
CA SER A 46 -11.77 -9.92 2.53
C SER A 46 -11.74 -9.40 3.97
N ALA A 47 -10.80 -8.51 4.30
CA ALA A 47 -10.66 -7.95 5.64
C ALA A 47 -11.81 -6.98 5.97
N GLU A 48 -12.32 -7.08 7.18
CA GLU A 48 -13.29 -6.11 7.71
C GLU A 48 -12.55 -4.92 8.32
N PHE A 49 -12.83 -3.74 7.77
CA PHE A 49 -12.25 -2.49 8.25
C PHE A 49 -13.26 -1.74 9.11
N THR A 50 -12.78 -1.24 10.23
CA THR A 50 -13.59 -0.51 11.23
C THR A 50 -13.59 1.00 11.00
N GLY A 51 -12.82 1.49 10.02
CA GLY A 51 -12.77 2.89 9.61
C GLY A 51 -11.46 3.27 8.90
N ASP A 52 -11.39 4.52 8.46
CA ASP A 52 -10.29 5.09 7.68
C ASP A 52 -8.91 4.91 8.31
N GLU A 53 -8.77 5.06 9.63
CA GLU A 53 -7.47 4.91 10.30
C GLU A 53 -7.02 3.44 10.34
N HIS A 54 -7.96 2.49 10.45
CA HIS A 54 -7.65 1.06 10.34
C HIS A 54 -7.20 0.72 8.91
N ILE A 55 -7.89 1.25 7.89
CA ILE A 55 -7.49 1.10 6.47
C ILE A 55 -6.09 1.68 6.25
N ARG A 56 -5.83 2.88 6.75
CA ARG A 56 -4.53 3.54 6.64
C ARG A 56 -3.42 2.68 7.27
N ALA A 57 -3.62 2.22 8.49
CA ALA A 57 -2.64 1.37 9.18
C ALA A 57 -2.40 0.05 8.44
N TRP A 58 -3.47 -0.55 7.90
CA TRP A 58 -3.38 -1.75 7.09
C TRP A 58 -2.60 -1.53 5.80
N LEU A 59 -2.88 -0.46 5.05
CA LEU A 59 -2.17 -0.10 3.82
C LEU A 59 -0.67 0.11 4.06
N ILE A 60 -0.30 0.85 5.12
CA ILE A 60 1.12 1.05 5.49
C ILE A 60 1.77 -0.30 5.80
N ARG A 61 1.10 -1.18 6.55
CA ARG A 61 1.62 -2.51 6.88
C ARG A 61 1.83 -3.37 5.63
N VAL A 62 0.88 -3.37 4.70
CA VAL A 62 0.98 -4.09 3.43
C VAL A 62 2.14 -3.55 2.60
N ALA A 63 2.25 -2.23 2.43
CA ALA A 63 3.34 -1.61 1.67
C ALA A 63 4.71 -1.97 2.24
N ILE A 64 4.91 -1.87 3.56
CA ILE A 64 6.17 -2.23 4.22
C ILE A 64 6.48 -3.73 4.03
N ASN A 65 5.48 -4.61 4.14
CA ASN A 65 5.67 -6.04 3.94
C ASN A 65 6.08 -6.36 2.50
N ARG A 66 5.45 -5.72 1.51
CA ARG A 66 5.83 -5.88 0.10
C ARG A 66 7.24 -5.33 -0.17
N CYS A 67 7.61 -4.18 0.39
CA CYS A 67 8.98 -3.66 0.30
C CYS A 67 10.00 -4.67 0.81
N ARG A 68 9.75 -5.28 1.98
CA ARG A 68 10.62 -6.32 2.56
C ARG A 68 10.72 -7.54 1.67
N ASN A 69 9.62 -7.96 1.04
CA ASN A 69 9.62 -9.08 0.10
C ASN A 69 10.46 -8.78 -1.15
N LEU A 70 10.32 -7.59 -1.73
CA LEU A 70 11.12 -7.15 -2.87
C LEU A 70 12.62 -7.09 -2.53
N LEU A 71 12.96 -6.46 -1.40
CA LEU A 71 14.36 -6.41 -0.94
C LEU A 71 14.91 -7.82 -0.67
N ARG A 72 14.07 -8.76 -0.22
CA ARG A 72 14.46 -10.15 -0.05
C ARG A 72 14.69 -10.85 -1.39
N SER A 73 13.87 -10.60 -2.41
CA SER A 73 14.05 -11.22 -3.73
C SER A 73 15.28 -10.70 -4.48
N LEU A 74 15.70 -9.46 -4.23
CA LEU A 74 16.91 -8.88 -4.83
C LEU A 74 18.23 -9.41 -4.24
N ARG A 75 18.18 -10.19 -3.14
CA ARG A 75 19.36 -10.71 -2.44
C ARG A 75 19.77 -12.12 -2.87
N TYR A 76 19.14 -12.67 -3.91
CA TYR A 76 19.39 -14.00 -4.43
C TYR A 76 19.89 -13.96 -5.87
#